data_AF-A0A365Z0X2-F1
#
_entry.id   AF-A0A365Z0X2-F1
#
_cell.length_a   1.000
_cell.length_b   1.000
_cell.length_c   1.000
_cell.angle_alpha   90.00
_cell.angle_beta   90.00
_cell.angle_gamma   90.00
#
_symmetry.space_group_name_H-M   'P 1'
#
loop_
_entity.id
_entity.type
_entity.pdbx_description
1 polymer ?
#
loop_
_entity_poly.entity_id
_entity_poly.type
_entity_poly.pdbx_seq_one_letter_code
_entity_poly.pdbx_strand_id
1 'polypeptide(L)'
;PVIPFPKDVASADYWVRHVRDAVRFADDIRHLEGEGVTRFLEIGPDGVLTAMARQSAPEAAAVATLRRDRPEAATLLTAIGHLHTTGVTPDWAAVLAGRGARRVDLPTYAFQRQSFWVESGRAEEASDHPLLDAAVAVAGADQVVLTGRLSVGSQPWLADHVIAGAVLFPGTGFVELAVRAGDEVGCGRVDELTIEAPLVLPERGAMAVQVVVGSDDGSGRRPVEVYSRGEDDHHLPWARHAAGTLAAGSGDDGTAMTQWPPPGAEPLKVAGMYEGLAEAGVAYGPVFQGLTSAWRRGDEVFAEIALPGDAGRFGLHPALLDAALHAIPLLLEEDRVVLPFSWAGVELHATGASALRVRVSSTGHDQVTLDAADGAGQPVISVGTLSLRELSAPSLARVDSL
;
A
#
# COMPACT_ATOMS: atom_id res chain seq x y z
N PRO A 1 27.87 -52.24 -0.45
CA PRO A 1 26.85 -52.62 -1.44
C PRO A 1 27.06 -54.06 -1.94
N VAL A 2 26.05 -54.92 -1.81
CA VAL A 2 26.02 -56.22 -2.48
C VAL A 2 25.56 -55.96 -3.91
N ILE A 3 26.42 -56.20 -4.89
CA ILE A 3 26.07 -56.07 -6.31
C ILE A 3 25.44 -57.41 -6.72
N PRO A 4 24.14 -57.45 -7.08
CA PRO A 4 23.53 -58.69 -7.55
C PRO A 4 24.20 -59.07 -8.88
N PHE A 5 24.67 -60.31 -8.97
CA PHE A 5 25.20 -60.87 -10.22
C PHE A 5 24.06 -61.61 -10.94
N PRO A 6 23.50 -61.06 -12.04
CA PRO A 6 22.37 -61.68 -12.73
C PRO A 6 22.74 -62.95 -13.49
N LYS A 7 24.04 -63.28 -13.55
CA LYS A 7 24.59 -64.46 -14.24
C LYS A 7 25.60 -65.13 -13.32
N ASP A 8 25.84 -66.41 -13.56
CA ASP A 8 26.81 -67.22 -12.83
C ASP A 8 28.27 -66.88 -13.20
N VAL A 9 28.69 -65.65 -12.91
CA VAL A 9 30.02 -65.11 -13.25
C VAL A 9 31.17 -65.80 -12.47
N ALA A 10 30.83 -66.63 -11.48
CA ALA A 10 31.78 -67.37 -10.66
C ALA A 10 32.20 -68.73 -11.26
N SER A 11 31.50 -69.24 -12.28
CA SER A 11 31.84 -70.51 -12.92
C SER A 11 32.79 -70.36 -14.11
N ALA A 12 33.68 -71.33 -14.29
CA ALA A 12 34.58 -71.38 -15.46
C ALA A 12 33.78 -71.50 -16.78
N ASP A 13 32.68 -72.25 -16.76
CA ASP A 13 31.80 -72.44 -17.93
C ASP A 13 31.19 -71.12 -18.41
N TYR A 14 30.88 -70.19 -17.49
CA TYR A 14 30.42 -68.86 -17.88
C TYR A 14 31.47 -68.12 -18.71
N TRP A 15 32.73 -68.12 -18.28
CA TRP A 15 33.81 -67.42 -18.99
C TRP A 15 34.13 -68.05 -20.34
N VAL A 16 34.06 -69.38 -20.45
CA VAL A 16 34.20 -70.08 -21.74
C VAL A 16 33.08 -69.66 -22.71
N ARG A 17 31.83 -69.61 -22.25
CA ARG A 17 30.70 -69.11 -23.06
C ARG A 17 30.84 -67.62 -23.37
N HIS A 18 31.27 -66.81 -22.42
CA HIS A 18 31.38 -65.35 -22.58
C HIS A 18 32.32 -64.94 -23.73
N VAL A 19 33.37 -65.73 -23.98
CA VAL A 19 34.32 -65.47 -25.09
C VAL A 19 33.86 -66.10 -26.42
N ARG A 20 32.99 -67.13 -26.39
CA ARG A 20 32.61 -67.91 -27.58
C ARG A 20 31.23 -67.58 -28.14
N ASP A 21 30.28 -67.24 -27.27
CA ASP A 21 28.88 -67.04 -27.63
C ASP A 21 28.59 -65.56 -27.93
N ALA A 22 27.48 -65.29 -28.62
CA ALA A 22 27.05 -63.92 -28.91
C ALA A 22 26.65 -63.17 -27.62
N VAL A 23 27.20 -61.97 -27.43
CA VAL A 23 26.88 -61.10 -26.28
C VAL A 23 25.49 -60.48 -26.47
N ARG A 24 24.54 -60.89 -25.62
CA ARG A 24 23.14 -60.42 -25.65
C ARG A 24 22.93 -59.10 -24.89
N PHE A 25 23.74 -58.07 -25.20
CA PHE A 25 23.76 -56.80 -24.45
C PHE A 25 22.39 -56.10 -24.38
N ALA A 26 21.71 -55.95 -25.51
CA ALA A 26 20.40 -55.28 -25.56
C ALA A 26 19.32 -56.02 -24.75
N ASP A 27 19.38 -57.36 -24.69
CA ASP A 27 18.47 -58.16 -23.88
C ASP A 27 18.73 -57.97 -22.38
N ASP A 28 20.00 -57.87 -21.99
CA ASP A 28 20.38 -57.60 -20.59
C ASP A 28 19.92 -56.21 -20.15
N ILE A 29 20.07 -55.18 -20.98
CA ILE A 29 19.60 -53.81 -20.67
C ILE A 29 18.08 -53.77 -20.53
N ARG A 30 17.33 -54.36 -21.46
CA ARG A 30 15.85 -54.44 -21.36
C ARG A 30 15.37 -55.23 -20.16
N HIS A 31 16.07 -56.30 -19.81
CA HIS A 31 15.75 -57.07 -18.61
C HIS A 31 15.93 -56.20 -17.35
N LEU A 32 17.05 -55.49 -17.22
CA LEU A 32 17.31 -54.59 -16.10
C LEU A 32 16.30 -53.43 -16.05
N GLU A 33 15.94 -52.85 -17.19
CA GLU A 33 14.88 -51.85 -17.28
C GLU A 33 13.53 -52.40 -16.78
N GLY A 34 13.17 -53.63 -17.17
CA GLY A 34 11.99 -54.33 -16.68
C GLY A 34 11.98 -54.60 -15.16
N GLU A 35 13.17 -54.74 -14.56
CA GLU A 35 13.38 -54.82 -13.11
C GLU A 35 13.40 -53.43 -12.42
N GLY A 36 13.14 -52.35 -13.16
CA GLY A 36 13.06 -50.98 -12.63
C GLY A 36 14.40 -50.24 -12.59
N VAL A 37 15.46 -50.76 -13.22
CA VAL A 37 16.73 -50.04 -13.36
C VAL A 37 16.57 -48.89 -14.36
N THR A 38 16.73 -47.67 -13.85
CA THR A 38 16.50 -46.43 -14.61
C THR A 38 17.80 -45.69 -14.94
N ARG A 39 18.95 -46.19 -14.48
CA ARG A 39 20.24 -45.50 -14.51
C ARG A 39 21.36 -46.50 -14.81
N PHE A 40 22.14 -46.23 -15.85
CA PHE A 40 23.24 -47.06 -16.32
C PHE A 40 24.55 -46.26 -16.31
N LEU A 41 25.62 -46.88 -15.81
CA LEU A 41 26.96 -46.31 -15.78
C LEU A 41 27.91 -47.21 -16.58
N GLU A 42 28.47 -46.70 -17.66
CA GLU A 42 29.51 -47.38 -18.43
C GLU A 42 30.88 -47.16 -17.79
N ILE A 43 31.50 -48.26 -17.39
CA ILE A 43 32.87 -48.32 -16.89
C ILE A 43 33.75 -48.82 -18.03
N GLY A 44 34.55 -47.92 -18.61
CA GLY A 44 35.36 -48.24 -19.77
C GLY A 44 36.00 -46.99 -20.37
N PRO A 45 36.91 -47.13 -21.35
CA PRO A 45 37.72 -46.04 -21.89
C PRO A 45 36.94 -45.08 -22.82
N ASP A 46 35.68 -45.36 -23.12
CA ASP A 46 34.85 -44.60 -24.05
C ASP A 46 33.35 -44.63 -23.66
N GLY A 47 32.47 -44.13 -24.53
CA GLY A 47 31.02 -44.07 -24.33
C GLY A 47 30.19 -44.93 -25.28
N VAL A 48 30.74 -46.03 -25.79
CA VAL A 48 30.08 -46.85 -26.83
C VAL A 48 28.87 -47.60 -26.27
N LEU A 49 29.01 -48.21 -25.09
CA LEU A 49 27.91 -48.96 -24.47
C LEU A 49 26.80 -48.03 -23.98
N THR A 50 27.13 -46.79 -23.64
CA THR A 50 26.18 -45.74 -23.26
C THR A 50 25.21 -45.45 -24.40
N ALA A 51 25.71 -45.35 -25.64
CA ALA A 51 24.85 -45.15 -26.81
C ALA A 51 23.93 -46.36 -27.06
N MET A 52 24.48 -47.58 -26.95
CA MET A 52 23.70 -48.82 -27.11
C MET A 52 22.65 -49.01 -25.99
N ALA A 53 22.99 -48.61 -24.76
CA ALA A 53 22.08 -48.63 -23.63
C ALA A 53 20.90 -47.67 -23.84
N ARG A 54 21.15 -46.44 -24.32
CA ARG A 54 20.09 -45.48 -24.65
C ARG A 54 19.17 -45.97 -25.77
N GLN A 55 19.70 -46.72 -26.74
CA GLN A 55 18.88 -47.32 -27.78
C GLN A 55 17.99 -48.45 -27.23
N SER A 56 18.47 -49.16 -26.21
CA SER A 56 17.78 -50.32 -25.62
C SER A 56 16.79 -49.92 -24.52
N ALA A 57 17.07 -48.82 -23.81
CA ALA A 57 16.27 -48.24 -22.72
C ALA A 57 16.24 -46.69 -22.87
N PRO A 58 15.35 -46.15 -23.73
CA PRO A 58 15.34 -44.73 -24.09
C PRO A 58 15.09 -43.76 -22.94
N GLU A 59 14.30 -44.17 -21.95
CA GLU A 59 13.92 -43.34 -20.80
C GLU A 59 14.94 -43.41 -19.66
N ALA A 60 15.91 -44.32 -19.75
CA ALA A 60 16.93 -44.51 -18.72
C ALA A 60 18.11 -43.54 -18.90
N ALA A 61 18.61 -43.01 -17.79
CA ALA A 61 19.81 -42.19 -17.79
C ALA A 61 21.05 -43.09 -17.98
N ALA A 62 21.73 -42.99 -19.13
CA ALA A 62 23.00 -43.68 -19.37
C ALA A 62 24.17 -42.68 -19.43
N VAL A 63 25.25 -43.00 -18.70
CA VAL A 63 26.42 -42.12 -18.52
C VAL A 63 27.71 -42.92 -18.67
N ALA A 64 28.70 -42.37 -19.39
CA ALA A 64 30.04 -42.95 -19.49
C ALA A 64 31.00 -42.31 -18.50
N THR A 65 31.87 -43.11 -17.89
CA THR A 65 32.89 -42.64 -16.93
C THR A 65 34.13 -42.05 -17.59
N LEU A 66 34.47 -42.46 -18.82
CA LEU A 66 35.58 -41.92 -19.61
C LEU A 66 35.19 -41.71 -21.09
N ARG A 67 36.00 -40.93 -21.80
CA ARG A 67 35.96 -40.76 -23.26
C ARG A 67 37.36 -40.62 -23.82
N ARG A 68 37.61 -41.24 -24.98
CA ARG A 68 38.94 -41.35 -25.61
C ARG A 68 39.70 -40.02 -25.75
N ASP A 69 38.99 -38.92 -25.98
CA ASP A 69 39.57 -37.60 -26.25
C ASP A 69 39.19 -36.55 -25.19
N ARG A 70 38.98 -36.96 -23.94
CA ARG A 70 38.61 -36.04 -22.84
C ARG A 70 39.47 -36.27 -21.59
N PRO A 71 39.76 -35.22 -20.81
CA PRO A 71 40.45 -35.39 -19.53
C PRO A 71 39.68 -36.32 -18.60
N GLU A 72 40.33 -37.36 -18.10
CA GLU A 72 39.70 -38.44 -17.33
C GLU A 72 39.01 -37.91 -16.07
N ALA A 73 39.72 -37.08 -15.28
CA ALA A 73 39.20 -36.54 -14.02
C ALA A 73 37.96 -35.66 -14.22
N ALA A 74 37.97 -34.80 -15.25
CA ALA A 74 36.82 -33.97 -15.58
C ALA A 74 35.63 -34.83 -16.04
N THR A 75 35.90 -35.82 -16.91
CA THR A 75 34.86 -36.71 -17.45
C THR A 75 34.19 -37.52 -16.34
N LEU A 76 34.98 -38.05 -15.40
CA LEU A 76 34.46 -38.79 -14.25
C LEU A 76 33.64 -37.91 -13.30
N LEU A 77 34.13 -36.71 -12.96
CA LEU A 77 33.38 -35.79 -12.09
C LEU A 77 32.09 -35.30 -12.74
N THR A 78 32.10 -35.05 -14.06
CA THR A 78 30.88 -34.75 -14.82
C THR A 78 29.91 -35.93 -14.81
N ALA A 79 30.40 -37.17 -14.95
CA ALA A 79 29.56 -38.37 -14.88
C ALA A 79 28.88 -38.52 -13.50
N ILE A 80 29.63 -38.31 -12.41
CA ILE A 80 29.12 -38.30 -11.04
C ILE A 80 28.08 -37.18 -10.85
N GLY A 81 28.36 -35.98 -11.36
CA GLY A 81 27.42 -34.86 -11.34
C GLY A 81 26.12 -35.15 -12.10
N HIS A 82 26.22 -35.77 -13.28
CA HIS A 82 25.04 -36.16 -14.06
C HIS A 82 24.19 -37.19 -13.31
N LEU A 83 24.83 -38.23 -12.75
CA LEU A 83 24.14 -39.20 -11.89
C LEU A 83 23.45 -38.50 -10.72
N HIS A 84 24.11 -37.51 -10.11
CA HIS A 84 23.52 -36.72 -9.03
C HIS A 84 22.25 -35.96 -9.45
N THR A 85 22.30 -35.25 -10.58
CA THR A 85 21.15 -34.53 -11.12
C THR A 85 20.01 -35.44 -11.57
N THR A 86 20.30 -36.72 -11.85
CA THR A 86 19.29 -37.73 -12.17
C THR A 86 18.82 -38.52 -10.95
N GLY A 87 19.15 -38.10 -9.72
CA GLY A 87 18.60 -38.66 -8.48
C GLY A 87 19.44 -39.74 -7.79
N VAL A 88 20.69 -39.96 -8.22
CA VAL A 88 21.66 -40.70 -7.41
C VAL A 88 22.22 -39.76 -6.35
N THR A 89 22.49 -40.25 -5.15
CA THR A 89 23.22 -39.46 -4.14
C THR A 89 24.60 -40.10 -3.94
N PRO A 90 25.64 -39.64 -4.67
CA PRO A 90 27.00 -40.10 -4.44
C PRO A 90 27.41 -39.85 -2.99
N ASP A 91 28.26 -40.72 -2.46
CA ASP A 91 28.96 -40.42 -1.22
C ASP A 91 29.99 -39.32 -1.49
N TRP A 92 29.58 -38.07 -1.30
CA TRP A 92 30.42 -36.90 -1.51
C TRP A 92 31.63 -36.88 -0.56
N ALA A 93 31.54 -37.51 0.62
CA ALA A 93 32.67 -37.64 1.52
C ALA A 93 33.75 -38.56 0.92
N ALA A 94 33.34 -39.69 0.33
CA ALA A 94 34.25 -40.58 -0.38
C ALA A 94 34.85 -39.93 -1.65
N VAL A 95 34.04 -39.17 -2.41
CA VAL A 95 34.50 -38.47 -3.63
C VAL A 95 35.53 -37.38 -3.31
N LEU A 96 35.40 -36.71 -2.17
CA LEU A 96 36.24 -35.57 -1.76
C LEU A 96 37.34 -35.95 -0.76
N ALA A 97 37.40 -37.21 -0.31
CA ALA A 97 38.38 -37.69 0.66
C ALA A 97 39.81 -37.40 0.20
N GLY A 98 40.63 -36.85 1.11
CA GLY A 98 42.03 -36.51 0.84
C GLY A 98 42.26 -35.30 -0.07
N ARG A 99 41.21 -34.56 -0.48
CA ARG A 99 41.32 -33.40 -1.40
C ARG A 99 41.24 -32.03 -0.72
N GLY A 100 41.21 -31.99 0.62
CA GLY A 100 41.15 -30.73 1.38
C GLY A 100 39.84 -29.94 1.21
N ALA A 101 38.74 -30.62 0.84
CA ALA A 101 37.44 -29.97 0.70
C ALA A 101 36.92 -29.41 2.04
N ARG A 102 36.34 -28.21 2.00
CA ARG A 102 35.75 -27.52 3.16
C ARG A 102 34.37 -26.99 2.82
N ARG A 103 33.51 -26.84 3.83
CA ARG A 103 32.24 -26.10 3.68
C ARG A 103 32.54 -24.62 3.54
N VAL A 104 31.82 -23.95 2.65
CA VAL A 104 31.89 -22.50 2.42
C VAL A 104 30.47 -21.96 2.38
N ASP A 105 30.31 -20.70 2.75
CA ASP A 105 29.02 -20.03 2.64
C ASP A 105 28.68 -19.79 1.16
N LEU A 106 27.45 -20.13 0.79
CA LEU A 106 26.87 -19.88 -0.54
C LEU A 106 25.71 -18.90 -0.39
N PRO A 107 25.32 -18.20 -1.48
CA PRO A 107 24.08 -17.43 -1.50
C PRO A 107 22.90 -18.26 -0.98
N THR A 108 22.00 -17.62 -0.24
CA THR A 108 20.81 -18.29 0.30
C THR A 108 19.88 -18.75 -0.82
N TYR A 109 19.02 -19.72 -0.50
CA TYR A 109 18.02 -20.21 -1.45
C TYR A 109 17.16 -19.06 -1.98
N ALA A 110 17.03 -18.95 -3.30
CA ALA A 110 16.21 -17.94 -3.95
C ALA A 110 14.72 -18.31 -3.82
N PHE A 111 14.12 -18.03 -2.66
CA PHE A 111 12.68 -18.23 -2.45
C PHE A 111 11.86 -17.46 -3.50
N GLN A 112 10.86 -18.12 -4.06
CA GLN A 112 9.89 -17.47 -4.92
C GLN A 112 9.03 -16.54 -4.07
N ARG A 113 9.16 -15.22 -4.29
CA ARG A 113 8.47 -14.19 -3.50
C ARG A 113 7.05 -14.02 -4.02
N GLN A 114 6.13 -14.79 -3.49
CA GLN A 114 4.68 -14.63 -3.70
C GLN A 114 4.01 -14.23 -2.39
N SER A 115 3.06 -13.30 -2.49
CA SER A 115 2.29 -12.79 -1.36
C SER A 115 1.20 -13.80 -1.00
N PHE A 116 1.25 -14.37 0.20
CA PHE A 116 0.23 -15.27 0.75
C PHE A 116 -0.19 -14.77 2.13
N TRP A 117 -1.07 -13.77 2.15
CA TRP A 117 -1.69 -13.24 3.37
C TRP A 117 -3.14 -13.72 3.46
N VAL A 118 -3.60 -14.00 4.68
CA VAL A 118 -5.02 -14.24 4.95
C VAL A 118 -5.69 -12.87 5.05
N GLU A 119 -6.48 -12.52 4.04
CA GLU A 119 -7.38 -11.37 4.14
C GLU A 119 -8.47 -11.74 5.14
N SER A 120 -8.43 -11.12 6.32
CA SER A 120 -9.50 -11.25 7.30
C SER A 120 -10.79 -10.70 6.70
N GLY A 121 -11.73 -11.60 6.40
CA GLY A 121 -13.06 -11.26 5.91
C GLY A 121 -13.72 -10.23 6.82
N ARG A 122 -13.98 -9.05 6.24
CA ARG A 122 -14.66 -7.93 6.89
C ARG A 122 -16.09 -8.34 7.24
N ALA A 123 -16.52 -8.03 8.47
CA ALA A 123 -17.88 -8.26 8.95
C ALA A 123 -18.91 -7.48 8.10
N GLU A 124 -20.15 -7.97 8.09
CA GLU A 124 -21.23 -7.74 7.11
C GLU A 124 -21.81 -6.31 7.00
N GLU A 125 -21.13 -5.28 7.48
CA GLU A 125 -21.48 -3.85 7.29
C GLU A 125 -20.24 -3.05 6.87
N ALA A 126 -19.51 -3.56 5.88
CA ALA A 126 -18.36 -2.86 5.32
C ALA A 126 -18.84 -1.52 4.74
N SER A 127 -18.40 -0.42 5.34
CA SER A 127 -18.55 0.90 4.75
C SER A 127 -17.69 0.96 3.49
N ASP A 128 -18.29 1.39 2.37
CA ASP A 128 -17.63 1.59 1.07
C ASP A 128 -16.70 2.84 1.06
N HIS A 129 -16.49 3.46 2.23
CA HIS A 129 -15.75 4.70 2.41
C HIS A 129 -14.22 4.46 2.47
N PRO A 130 -13.39 5.24 1.75
CA PRO A 130 -11.95 4.97 1.65
C PRO A 130 -11.14 5.05 2.96
N LEU A 131 -11.68 5.73 3.99
CA LEU A 131 -11.03 5.90 5.31
C LEU A 131 -11.76 5.22 6.46
N LEU A 132 -12.98 4.73 6.24
CA LEU A 132 -13.84 4.18 7.30
C LEU A 132 -14.40 2.85 6.85
N ASP A 133 -14.08 1.82 7.61
CA ASP A 133 -14.28 0.42 7.26
C ASP A 133 -15.62 -0.13 7.74
N ALA A 134 -16.14 0.34 8.87
CA ALA A 134 -17.40 -0.09 9.46
C ALA A 134 -18.00 0.99 10.35
N ALA A 135 -19.32 0.97 10.50
CA ALA A 135 -20.08 1.75 11.48
C ALA A 135 -20.79 0.79 12.43
N VAL A 136 -20.69 1.01 13.75
CA VAL A 136 -21.25 0.12 14.77
C VAL A 136 -22.10 0.92 15.73
N ALA A 137 -23.39 0.59 15.81
CA ALA A 137 -24.27 1.09 16.86
C ALA A 137 -23.96 0.38 18.19
N VAL A 138 -23.79 1.15 19.27
CA VAL A 138 -23.44 0.61 20.58
C VAL A 138 -24.72 0.15 21.30
N ALA A 139 -24.82 -1.15 21.56
CA ALA A 139 -25.98 -1.71 22.25
C ALA A 139 -26.19 -1.07 23.63
N GLY A 140 -27.39 -0.55 23.88
CA GLY A 140 -27.75 0.09 25.15
C GLY A 140 -27.31 1.56 25.29
N ALA A 141 -26.70 2.15 24.25
CA ALA A 141 -26.40 3.57 24.18
C ALA A 141 -26.88 4.16 22.84
N ASP A 142 -27.32 5.41 22.84
CA ASP A 142 -27.56 6.16 21.61
C ASP A 142 -26.20 6.69 21.08
N GLN A 143 -25.33 5.76 20.68
CA GLN A 143 -23.97 6.05 20.24
C GLN A 143 -23.63 5.21 19.01
N VAL A 144 -22.97 5.83 18.04
CA VAL A 144 -22.41 5.16 16.86
C VAL A 144 -20.90 5.34 16.86
N VAL A 145 -20.16 4.27 16.57
CA VAL A 145 -18.71 4.29 16.42
C VAL A 145 -18.35 3.82 15.02
N LEU A 146 -17.73 4.70 14.25
CA LEU A 146 -17.14 4.35 12.97
C LEU A 146 -15.68 3.99 13.19
N THR A 147 -15.21 2.94 12.55
CA THR A 147 -13.82 2.46 12.64
C THR A 147 -13.18 2.50 11.27
N GLY A 148 -11.88 2.78 11.23
CA GLY A 148 -11.12 2.81 9.98
C GLY A 148 -9.63 2.66 10.20
N ARG A 149 -8.90 2.63 9.09
CA ARG A 149 -7.44 2.46 9.07
C ARG A 149 -6.79 3.45 8.12
N LEU A 150 -5.89 4.26 8.64
CA LEU A 150 -5.10 5.22 7.88
C LEU A 150 -3.67 4.73 7.70
N SER A 151 -3.22 4.59 6.46
CA SER A 151 -1.81 4.32 6.16
C SER A 151 -1.41 4.83 4.79
N VAL A 152 -0.17 5.28 4.65
CA VAL A 152 0.40 5.64 3.34
C VAL A 152 0.46 4.45 2.37
N GLY A 153 0.46 3.22 2.88
CA GLY A 153 0.43 2.01 2.05
C GLY A 153 -0.94 1.74 1.41
N SER A 154 -2.03 1.96 2.15
CA SER A 154 -3.40 1.76 1.67
C SER A 154 -3.98 3.00 0.97
N GLN A 155 -3.60 4.19 1.43
CA GLN A 155 -4.01 5.48 0.85
C GLN A 155 -2.76 6.30 0.47
N PRO A 156 -2.15 6.04 -0.71
CA PRO A 156 -0.87 6.66 -1.09
C PRO A 156 -0.88 8.19 -1.14
N TRP A 157 -2.04 8.79 -1.45
CA TRP A 157 -2.19 10.24 -1.47
C TRP A 157 -1.93 10.90 -0.13
N LEU A 158 -2.07 10.19 1.00
CA LEU A 158 -1.75 10.74 2.33
C LEU A 158 -0.28 11.15 2.45
N ALA A 159 0.62 10.50 1.72
CA ALA A 159 2.05 10.83 1.74
C ALA A 159 2.36 12.22 1.15
N ASP A 160 1.43 12.81 0.40
CA ASP A 160 1.60 14.13 -0.24
C ASP A 160 1.25 15.30 0.69
N HIS A 161 0.85 15.07 1.94
CA HIS A 161 0.51 16.13 2.89
C HIS A 161 1.57 16.23 4.01
N VAL A 162 2.68 16.90 3.70
CA VAL A 162 3.84 17.01 4.62
C VAL A 162 3.92 18.41 5.20
N ILE A 163 3.90 18.50 6.54
CA ILE A 163 4.07 19.77 7.27
C ILE A 163 5.20 19.60 8.28
N ALA A 164 6.15 20.54 8.26
CA ALA A 164 7.36 20.53 9.07
C ALA A 164 8.13 19.18 9.02
N GLY A 165 8.13 18.53 7.85
CA GLY A 165 8.81 17.26 7.60
C GLY A 165 8.05 16.00 8.05
N ALA A 166 6.84 16.13 8.61
CA ALA A 166 6.00 15.01 9.01
C ALA A 166 4.80 14.84 8.09
N VAL A 167 4.44 13.60 7.76
CA VAL A 167 3.19 13.29 7.05
C VAL A 167 2.04 13.49 8.03
N LEU A 168 1.24 14.53 7.82
CA LEU A 168 0.08 14.82 8.66
C LEU A 168 -1.20 14.43 7.93
N PHE A 169 -2.15 13.83 8.64
CA PHE A 169 -3.51 13.72 8.13
C PHE A 169 -4.11 15.14 7.98
N PRO A 170 -4.63 15.50 6.80
CA PRO A 170 -5.08 16.86 6.53
C PRO A 170 -6.27 17.23 7.40
N GLY A 171 -6.40 18.52 7.72
CA GLY A 171 -7.53 19.04 8.50
C GLY A 171 -8.88 18.73 7.85
N THR A 172 -8.92 18.76 6.52
CA THR A 172 -10.09 18.40 5.69
C THR A 172 -10.43 16.92 5.75
N GLY A 173 -9.46 16.06 6.10
CA GLY A 173 -9.70 14.65 6.37
C GLY A 173 -10.56 14.45 7.61
N PHE A 174 -10.38 15.26 8.66
CA PHE A 174 -11.26 15.21 9.84
C PHE A 174 -12.67 15.69 9.52
N VAL A 175 -12.81 16.68 8.64
CA VAL A 175 -14.13 17.14 8.15
C VAL A 175 -14.83 16.01 7.41
N GLU A 176 -14.16 15.33 6.48
CA GLU A 176 -14.71 14.17 5.76
C GLU A 176 -15.16 13.05 6.73
N LEU A 177 -14.34 12.74 7.74
CA LEU A 177 -14.70 11.76 8.78
C LEU A 177 -15.95 12.19 9.57
N ALA A 178 -16.07 13.47 9.92
CA ALA A 178 -17.20 14.00 10.66
C ALA A 178 -18.49 14.04 9.82
N VAL A 179 -18.41 14.42 8.53
CA VAL A 179 -19.54 14.39 7.59
C VAL A 179 -20.06 12.97 7.43
N ARG A 180 -19.16 12.02 7.14
CA ARG A 180 -19.54 10.60 6.98
C ARG A 180 -20.17 10.03 8.25
N ALA A 181 -19.70 10.43 9.42
CA ALA A 181 -20.29 10.05 10.71
C ALA A 181 -21.65 10.72 10.96
N GLY A 182 -21.84 11.95 10.48
CA GLY A 182 -23.13 12.64 10.47
C GLY A 182 -24.18 11.92 9.64
N ASP A 183 -23.80 11.43 8.46
CA ASP A 183 -24.70 10.65 7.59
C ASP A 183 -25.28 9.41 8.30
N GLU A 184 -24.49 8.73 9.12
CA GLU A 184 -24.93 7.55 9.89
C GLU A 184 -26.02 7.86 10.92
N VAL A 185 -26.07 9.11 11.41
CA VAL A 185 -27.04 9.55 12.44
C VAL A 185 -28.07 10.55 11.90
N GLY A 186 -28.09 10.79 10.59
CA GLY A 186 -28.99 11.75 9.94
C GLY A 186 -28.67 13.22 10.22
N CYS A 187 -27.43 13.54 10.59
CA CYS A 187 -26.95 14.90 10.78
C CYS A 187 -26.21 15.38 9.51
N GLY A 188 -26.83 16.27 8.74
CA GLY A 188 -26.27 16.80 7.49
C GLY A 188 -25.31 17.99 7.64
N ARG A 189 -25.03 18.43 8.88
CA ARG A 189 -24.19 19.60 9.16
C ARG A 189 -23.16 19.30 10.25
N VAL A 190 -21.90 19.65 10.00
CA VAL A 190 -20.90 19.80 11.05
C VAL A 190 -21.01 21.21 11.59
N ASP A 191 -21.68 21.34 12.73
CA ASP A 191 -21.96 22.65 13.32
C ASP A 191 -20.69 23.30 13.86
N GLU A 192 -19.83 22.50 14.50
CA GLU A 192 -18.48 22.87 14.91
C GLU A 192 -17.56 21.65 14.89
N LEU A 193 -16.30 21.82 14.48
CA LEU A 193 -15.25 20.82 14.60
C LEU A 193 -13.91 21.50 14.86
N THR A 194 -13.35 21.27 16.05
CA THR A 194 -12.02 21.75 16.44
C THR A 194 -11.00 20.61 16.32
N ILE A 195 -9.89 20.88 15.64
CA ILE A 195 -8.72 20.01 15.58
C ILE A 195 -7.82 20.37 16.78
N GLU A 196 -7.79 19.48 17.76
CA GLU A 196 -7.09 19.66 19.03
C GLU A 196 -5.60 19.27 18.91
N ALA A 197 -5.30 18.23 18.13
CA ALA A 197 -3.95 17.70 17.95
C ALA A 197 -3.76 17.10 16.54
N PRO A 198 -2.60 17.31 15.90
CA PRO A 198 -2.32 16.70 14.60
C PRO A 198 -2.28 15.17 14.70
N LEU A 199 -2.70 14.49 13.65
CA LEU A 199 -2.53 13.04 13.48
C LEU A 199 -1.36 12.82 12.53
N VAL A 200 -0.24 12.33 13.08
CA VAL A 200 0.98 12.03 12.31
C VAL A 200 0.88 10.60 11.79
N LEU A 201 1.08 10.41 10.49
CA LEU A 201 1.08 9.10 9.87
C LEU A 201 2.52 8.59 9.76
N PRO A 202 2.81 7.35 10.22
CA PRO A 202 4.14 6.80 10.09
C PRO A 202 4.41 6.40 8.64
N GLU A 203 5.68 6.44 8.23
CA GLU A 203 6.11 5.97 6.90
C GLU A 203 5.77 4.49 6.65
N ARG A 204 5.69 3.70 7.73
CA ARG A 204 5.32 2.28 7.72
C ARG A 204 4.38 1.96 8.88
N GLY A 205 3.44 1.06 8.64
CA GLY A 205 2.39 0.74 9.60
C GLY A 205 1.11 1.53 9.30
N ALA A 206 0.18 1.51 10.24
CA ALA A 206 -1.10 2.19 10.11
C ALA A 206 -1.58 2.73 11.45
N MET A 207 -2.35 3.80 11.40
CA MET A 207 -3.14 4.28 12.53
C MET A 207 -4.54 3.69 12.43
N ALA A 208 -4.99 3.01 13.47
CA ALA A 208 -6.40 2.73 13.65
C ALA A 208 -7.10 4.05 14.01
N VAL A 209 -8.29 4.29 13.46
CA VAL A 209 -9.10 5.48 13.71
C VAL A 209 -10.48 5.10 14.20
N GLN A 210 -10.99 5.88 15.15
CA GLN A 210 -12.37 5.81 15.62
C GLN A 210 -13.02 7.18 15.53
N VAL A 211 -14.22 7.23 14.96
CA VAL A 211 -15.09 8.40 15.02
C VAL A 211 -16.28 8.03 15.90
N VAL A 212 -16.44 8.74 17.00
CA VAL A 212 -17.47 8.46 18.00
C VAL A 212 -18.51 9.56 17.92
N VAL A 213 -19.76 9.19 17.62
CA VAL A 213 -20.91 10.09 17.66
C VAL A 213 -21.74 9.75 18.89
N GLY A 214 -21.86 10.69 19.82
CA GLY A 214 -22.62 10.51 21.04
C GLY A 214 -24.13 10.68 20.88
N SER A 215 -24.82 10.63 22.01
CA SER A 215 -26.27 10.77 22.08
C SER A 215 -26.71 12.18 21.73
N ASP A 216 -27.92 12.28 21.19
CA ASP A 216 -28.60 13.56 21.01
C ASP A 216 -28.81 14.23 22.38
N ASP A 217 -28.46 15.51 22.48
CA ASP A 217 -28.68 16.32 23.69
C ASP A 217 -30.14 16.77 23.87
N GLY A 218 -31.04 16.36 22.97
CA GLY A 218 -32.45 16.72 22.94
C GLY A 218 -32.75 17.95 22.09
N SER A 219 -31.72 18.61 21.54
CA SER A 219 -31.84 19.71 20.59
C SER A 219 -31.63 19.28 19.12
N GLY A 220 -31.38 17.99 18.87
CA GLY A 220 -30.99 17.48 17.56
C GLY A 220 -29.49 17.64 17.29
N ARG A 221 -28.70 17.94 18.34
CA ARG A 221 -27.24 18.10 18.26
C ARG A 221 -26.55 16.91 18.91
N ARG A 222 -25.51 16.40 18.26
CA ARG A 222 -24.76 15.22 18.70
C ARG A 222 -23.27 15.54 18.78
N PRO A 223 -22.58 15.22 19.88
CA PRO A 223 -21.13 15.40 19.94
C PRO A 223 -20.46 14.39 19.00
N VAL A 224 -19.38 14.82 18.34
CA VAL A 224 -18.53 13.97 17.50
C VAL A 224 -17.08 14.11 17.94
N GLU A 225 -16.36 13.00 18.03
CA GLU A 225 -14.96 12.96 18.42
C GLU A 225 -14.18 12.01 17.51
N VAL A 226 -12.96 12.41 17.11
CA VAL A 226 -12.07 11.59 16.28
C VAL A 226 -10.84 11.20 17.08
N TYR A 227 -10.60 9.90 17.16
CA TYR A 227 -9.51 9.28 17.88
C TYR A 227 -8.62 8.48 16.95
N SER A 228 -7.34 8.35 17.29
CA SER A 228 -6.45 7.39 16.65
C SER A 228 -5.54 6.69 17.63
N ARG A 229 -4.97 5.56 17.18
CA ARG A 229 -3.96 4.81 17.90
C ARG A 229 -3.10 4.02 16.91
N GLY A 230 -1.82 3.86 17.23
CA GLY A 230 -0.95 2.94 16.50
C GLY A 230 -1.58 1.56 16.42
N GLU A 231 -1.63 0.98 15.23
CA GLU A 231 -2.25 -0.34 15.05
C GLU A 231 -1.54 -1.40 15.89
N ASP A 232 -0.20 -1.38 15.95
CA ASP A 232 0.58 -2.32 16.77
C ASP A 232 0.60 -1.93 18.27
N ASP A 233 0.12 -0.73 18.61
CA ASP A 233 0.17 -0.14 19.96
C ASP A 233 -1.13 -0.35 20.75
N HIS A 234 -1.71 -1.55 20.66
CA HIS A 234 -3.01 -1.86 21.28
C HIS A 234 -3.10 -1.64 22.80
N HIS A 235 -1.95 -1.52 23.46
CA HIS A 235 -1.82 -1.31 24.90
C HIS A 235 -1.82 0.18 25.30
N LEU A 236 -1.59 1.08 24.33
CA LEU A 236 -1.64 2.52 24.55
C LEU A 236 -3.09 3.04 24.52
N PRO A 237 -3.38 4.16 25.21
CA PRO A 237 -4.67 4.84 25.10
C PRO A 237 -4.86 5.42 23.70
N TRP A 238 -6.11 5.65 23.33
CA TRP A 238 -6.45 6.39 22.11
C TRP A 238 -6.13 7.88 22.29
N ALA A 239 -5.48 8.47 21.29
CA ALA A 239 -5.25 9.92 21.22
C ALA A 239 -6.45 10.59 20.54
N ARG A 240 -7.01 11.63 21.16
CA ARG A 240 -8.06 12.45 20.53
C ARG A 240 -7.42 13.52 19.66
N HIS A 241 -7.94 13.68 18.45
CA HIS A 241 -7.41 14.62 17.46
C HIS A 241 -8.39 15.73 17.13
N ALA A 242 -9.69 15.43 17.12
CA ALA A 242 -10.73 16.42 16.86
C ALA A 242 -11.96 16.16 17.72
N ALA A 243 -12.67 17.23 18.07
CA ALA A 243 -13.94 17.18 18.78
C ALA A 243 -14.87 18.28 18.25
N GLY A 244 -16.17 18.01 18.26
CA GLY A 244 -17.13 18.88 17.62
C GLY A 244 -18.59 18.51 17.91
N THR A 245 -19.49 19.16 17.19
CA THR A 245 -20.93 18.90 17.25
C THR A 245 -21.50 18.79 15.85
N LEU A 246 -22.32 17.77 15.65
CA LEU A 246 -23.13 17.53 14.45
C LEU A 246 -24.55 18.04 14.70
N ALA A 247 -25.21 18.51 13.66
CA ALA A 247 -26.59 18.98 13.72
C ALA A 247 -27.36 18.57 12.45
N ALA A 248 -28.68 18.73 12.49
CA ALA A 248 -29.49 18.64 11.28
C ALA A 248 -29.01 19.67 10.23
N GLY A 249 -29.07 19.29 8.95
CA GLY A 249 -28.76 20.21 7.85
C GLY A 249 -29.63 21.45 7.90
N SER A 250 -29.09 22.60 7.52
CA SER A 250 -29.84 23.86 7.51
C SER A 250 -30.97 23.87 6.48
N GLY A 251 -30.87 23.02 5.45
CA GLY A 251 -31.74 23.05 4.27
C GLY A 251 -31.41 24.19 3.31
N ASP A 252 -30.25 24.83 3.46
CA ASP A 252 -29.71 25.77 2.49
C ASP A 252 -29.19 25.02 1.26
N ASP A 253 -29.55 25.49 0.07
CA ASP A 253 -29.13 24.88 -1.20
C ASP A 253 -27.69 25.28 -1.60
N GLY A 254 -27.05 26.16 -0.80
CA GLY A 254 -25.70 26.66 -1.03
C GLY A 254 -25.62 27.75 -2.11
N THR A 255 -24.41 28.29 -2.32
CA THR A 255 -24.19 29.41 -3.27
C THR A 255 -23.79 28.92 -4.65
N ALA A 256 -24.64 29.13 -5.66
CA ALA A 256 -24.31 28.80 -7.05
C ALA A 256 -23.31 29.80 -7.67
N MET A 257 -22.36 29.28 -8.46
CA MET A 257 -21.26 30.04 -9.10
C MET A 257 -21.24 29.84 -10.62
N THR A 258 -22.35 30.16 -11.28
CA THR A 258 -22.55 29.90 -12.72
C THR A 258 -21.75 30.85 -13.62
N GLN A 259 -21.49 32.07 -13.19
CA GLN A 259 -20.66 33.04 -13.92
C GLN A 259 -19.21 32.97 -13.43
N TRP A 260 -18.29 32.64 -14.33
CA TRP A 260 -16.89 32.40 -13.98
C TRP A 260 -15.90 32.85 -15.08
N PRO A 261 -14.77 33.52 -14.73
CA PRO A 261 -14.50 34.10 -13.41
C PRO A 261 -15.53 35.19 -13.08
N PRO A 262 -15.73 35.54 -11.80
CA PRO A 262 -16.72 36.55 -11.43
C PRO A 262 -16.42 37.92 -12.06
N PRO A 263 -17.44 38.67 -12.50
CA PRO A 263 -17.23 40.00 -13.06
C PRO A 263 -16.50 40.93 -12.08
N GLY A 264 -15.53 41.67 -12.62
CA GLY A 264 -14.71 42.60 -11.84
C GLY A 264 -13.63 41.94 -10.98
N ALA A 265 -13.41 40.63 -11.12
CA ALA A 265 -12.29 39.95 -10.46
C ALA A 265 -11.01 40.05 -11.31
N GLU A 266 -9.91 40.42 -10.68
CA GLU A 266 -8.60 40.57 -11.32
C GLU A 266 -7.75 39.30 -11.13
N PRO A 267 -7.07 38.77 -12.17
CA PRO A 267 -6.27 37.56 -12.04
C PRO A 267 -5.11 37.70 -11.05
N LEU A 268 -4.92 36.68 -10.21
CA LEU A 268 -3.77 36.53 -9.32
C LEU A 268 -2.76 35.55 -9.89
N LYS A 269 -1.48 35.75 -9.56
CA LYS A 269 -0.42 34.82 -9.93
C LYS A 269 -0.36 33.67 -8.93
N VAL A 270 -0.56 32.44 -9.40
CA VAL A 270 -0.45 31.21 -8.59
C VAL A 270 0.86 30.44 -8.81
N ALA A 271 1.60 30.75 -9.88
CA ALA A 271 2.87 30.09 -10.18
C ALA A 271 3.95 30.46 -9.16
N GLY A 272 4.66 29.45 -8.62
CA GLY A 272 5.68 29.63 -7.58
C GLY A 272 5.13 29.51 -6.15
N MET A 273 3.80 29.37 -5.97
CA MET A 273 3.16 29.36 -4.65
C MET A 273 3.55 28.13 -3.84
N TYR A 274 3.52 26.94 -4.46
CA TYR A 274 3.83 25.69 -3.76
C TYR A 274 5.31 25.58 -3.39
N GLU A 275 6.20 26.12 -4.22
CA GLU A 275 7.62 26.23 -3.89
C GLU A 275 7.84 27.13 -2.66
N GLY A 276 7.15 28.28 -2.58
CA GLY A 276 7.20 29.16 -1.41
C GLY A 276 6.63 28.52 -0.14
N LEU A 277 5.53 27.77 -0.25
CA LEU A 277 4.97 27.00 0.87
C LEU A 277 5.95 25.92 1.36
N ALA A 278 6.62 25.22 0.43
CA ALA A 278 7.60 24.19 0.76
C ALA A 278 8.82 24.78 1.49
N GLU A 279 9.29 25.96 1.07
CA GLU A 279 10.36 26.70 1.76
C GLU A 279 9.94 27.12 3.20
N ALA A 280 8.65 27.38 3.41
CA ALA A 280 8.07 27.68 4.72
C ALA A 280 7.72 26.42 5.55
N GLY A 281 8.07 25.22 5.06
CA GLY A 281 7.87 23.95 5.75
C GLY A 281 6.54 23.25 5.47
N VAL A 282 5.75 23.72 4.50
CA VAL A 282 4.50 23.09 4.04
C VAL A 282 4.73 22.49 2.66
N ALA A 283 5.11 21.21 2.63
CA ALA A 283 5.45 20.49 1.41
C ALA A 283 4.26 19.64 0.94
N TYR A 284 3.48 20.20 0.01
CA TYR A 284 2.42 19.47 -0.67
C TYR A 284 2.99 18.67 -1.86
N GLY A 285 2.64 17.40 -1.96
CA GLY A 285 2.86 16.56 -3.13
C GLY A 285 1.76 16.75 -4.19
N PRO A 286 1.88 16.09 -5.35
CA PRO A 286 1.03 16.35 -6.52
C PRO A 286 -0.47 16.29 -6.26
N VAL A 287 -0.94 15.40 -5.38
CA VAL A 287 -2.38 15.26 -5.11
C VAL A 287 -2.98 16.47 -4.39
N PHE A 288 -2.19 17.19 -3.60
CA PHE A 288 -2.62 18.39 -2.87
C PHE A 288 -2.34 19.70 -3.65
N GLN A 289 -1.60 19.64 -4.76
CA GLN A 289 -1.30 20.82 -5.58
C GLN A 289 -2.42 21.14 -6.59
N GLY A 290 -3.66 21.23 -6.11
CA GLY A 290 -4.85 21.34 -6.97
C GLY A 290 -5.19 22.74 -7.47
N LEU A 291 -4.68 23.82 -6.85
CA LEU A 291 -4.95 25.20 -7.27
C LEU A 291 -4.39 25.49 -8.68
N THR A 292 -5.26 25.78 -9.65
CA THR A 292 -4.88 26.02 -11.05
C THR A 292 -4.93 27.49 -11.45
N SER A 293 -5.88 28.25 -10.91
CA SER A 293 -6.09 29.66 -11.23
C SER A 293 -6.74 30.39 -10.05
N ALA A 294 -6.50 31.70 -9.93
CA ALA A 294 -7.10 32.52 -8.88
C ALA A 294 -7.36 33.95 -9.36
N TRP A 295 -8.36 34.61 -8.76
CA TRP A 295 -8.73 36.01 -8.99
C TRP A 295 -9.09 36.69 -7.68
N ARG A 296 -8.91 38.01 -7.60
CA ARG A 296 -9.29 38.84 -6.45
C ARG A 296 -10.37 39.83 -6.81
N ARG A 297 -11.33 40.04 -5.92
CA ARG A 297 -12.28 41.15 -5.98
C ARG A 297 -12.53 41.69 -4.57
N GLY A 298 -11.89 42.82 -4.24
CA GLY A 298 -11.95 43.37 -2.88
C GLY A 298 -11.36 42.39 -1.86
N ASP A 299 -12.19 42.01 -0.87
CA ASP A 299 -11.85 41.07 0.21
C ASP A 299 -12.30 39.62 -0.09
N GLU A 300 -12.50 39.31 -1.38
CA GLU A 300 -12.83 37.97 -1.88
C GLU A 300 -11.70 37.45 -2.78
N VAL A 301 -11.35 36.18 -2.61
CA VAL A 301 -10.52 35.41 -3.56
C VAL A 301 -11.38 34.31 -4.17
N PHE A 302 -11.26 34.18 -5.48
CA PHE A 302 -11.88 33.13 -6.28
C PHE A 302 -10.81 32.23 -6.83
N ALA A 303 -11.03 30.92 -6.83
CA ALA A 303 -10.03 29.95 -7.27
C ALA A 303 -10.65 28.77 -8.05
N GLU A 304 -9.94 28.25 -9.04
CA GLU A 304 -10.24 26.93 -9.61
C GLU A 304 -9.28 25.90 -9.05
N ILE A 305 -9.86 24.78 -8.61
CA ILE A 305 -9.14 23.64 -8.04
C ILE A 305 -9.44 22.41 -8.88
N ALA A 306 -8.44 21.59 -9.15
CA ALA A 306 -8.62 20.30 -9.80
C ALA A 306 -7.87 19.21 -9.03
N LEU A 307 -8.55 18.11 -8.73
CA LEU A 307 -7.94 16.91 -8.18
C LEU A 307 -7.27 16.12 -9.32
N PRO A 308 -6.01 15.70 -9.19
CA PRO A 308 -5.43 14.78 -10.14
C PRO A 308 -6.02 13.38 -9.93
N GLY A 309 -6.68 12.84 -10.96
CA GLY A 309 -7.25 11.49 -10.94
C GLY A 309 -8.74 11.47 -10.59
N ASP A 310 -9.17 10.38 -9.95
CA ASP A 310 -10.57 10.14 -9.58
C ASP A 310 -10.88 10.70 -8.19
N ALA A 311 -12.08 11.27 -8.03
CA ALA A 311 -12.58 11.79 -6.75
C ALA A 311 -12.86 10.68 -5.73
N GLY A 312 -12.96 9.42 -6.17
CA GLY A 312 -13.17 8.27 -5.31
C GLY A 312 -14.56 8.28 -4.66
N ARG A 313 -14.69 7.58 -3.54
CA ARG A 313 -15.97 7.38 -2.82
C ARG A 313 -16.10 8.28 -1.58
N PHE A 314 -15.43 9.43 -1.61
CA PHE A 314 -15.54 10.44 -0.56
C PHE A 314 -16.82 11.27 -0.76
N GLY A 315 -17.31 11.88 0.32
CA GLY A 315 -18.25 12.99 0.23
C GLY A 315 -17.62 14.11 -0.60
N LEU A 316 -16.47 14.61 -0.12
CA LEU A 316 -15.56 15.44 -0.90
C LEU A 316 -14.12 15.01 -0.63
N HIS A 317 -13.35 14.70 -1.68
CA HIS A 317 -11.99 14.19 -1.51
C HIS A 317 -11.15 15.16 -0.62
N PRO A 318 -10.53 14.71 0.49
CA PRO A 318 -9.85 15.59 1.42
C PRO A 318 -8.78 16.48 0.78
N ALA A 319 -7.99 15.94 -0.15
CA ALA A 319 -7.00 16.72 -0.90
C ALA A 319 -7.62 17.80 -1.83
N LEU A 320 -8.83 17.58 -2.35
CA LEU A 320 -9.53 18.58 -3.18
C LEU A 320 -10.03 19.74 -2.31
N LEU A 321 -10.61 19.42 -1.14
CA LEU A 321 -11.00 20.45 -0.17
C LEU A 321 -9.78 21.18 0.40
N ASP A 322 -8.68 20.47 0.66
CA ASP A 322 -7.46 21.07 1.21
C ASP A 322 -6.85 22.05 0.20
N ALA A 323 -6.79 21.66 -1.07
CA ALA A 323 -6.34 22.54 -2.14
C ALA A 323 -7.21 23.80 -2.29
N ALA A 324 -8.50 23.74 -1.96
CA ALA A 324 -9.37 24.92 -1.90
C ALA A 324 -8.93 25.92 -0.81
N LEU A 325 -8.35 25.43 0.29
CA LEU A 325 -7.82 26.28 1.37
C LEU A 325 -6.55 27.03 0.94
N HIS A 326 -5.87 26.59 -0.13
CA HIS A 326 -4.68 27.27 -0.64
C HIS A 326 -5.00 28.64 -1.29
N ALA A 327 -6.28 28.99 -1.45
CA ALA A 327 -6.72 30.34 -1.78
C ALA A 327 -6.61 31.33 -0.60
N ILE A 328 -6.52 30.84 0.65
CA ILE A 328 -6.48 31.67 1.86
C ILE A 328 -5.20 32.52 1.94
N PRO A 329 -3.98 31.98 1.71
CA PRO A 329 -2.78 32.82 1.67
C PRO A 329 -2.85 33.96 0.66
N LEU A 330 -3.53 33.74 -0.48
CA LEU A 330 -3.74 34.77 -1.51
C LEU A 330 -4.69 35.88 -1.03
N LEU A 331 -5.60 35.58 -0.11
CA LEU A 331 -6.55 36.53 0.46
C LEU A 331 -5.89 37.40 1.53
N LEU A 332 -5.16 36.76 2.46
CA LEU A 332 -4.56 37.42 3.61
C LEU A 332 -3.37 38.32 3.24
N GLU A 333 -2.66 38.02 2.15
CA GLU A 333 -1.45 38.76 1.73
C GLU A 333 -0.36 38.83 2.83
N GLU A 334 -0.24 37.78 3.63
CA GLU A 334 0.69 37.71 4.75
C GLU A 334 1.82 36.70 4.50
N ASP A 335 3.03 37.01 4.97
CA ASP A 335 4.20 36.13 4.91
C ASP A 335 4.19 35.00 5.97
N ARG A 336 3.06 34.78 6.66
CA ARG A 336 2.92 33.73 7.68
C ARG A 336 2.18 32.52 7.14
N VAL A 337 2.62 31.34 7.57
CA VAL A 337 1.90 30.09 7.29
C VAL A 337 0.76 29.94 8.30
N VAL A 338 -0.46 29.82 7.81
CA VAL A 338 -1.65 29.57 8.64
C VAL A 338 -2.22 28.19 8.31
N LEU A 339 -2.71 27.50 9.34
CA LEU A 339 -3.38 26.21 9.20
C LEU A 339 -4.81 26.29 9.74
N PRO A 340 -5.76 25.58 9.12
CA PRO A 340 -7.10 25.45 9.66
C PRO A 340 -7.06 24.67 10.98
N PHE A 341 -7.76 25.15 12.00
CA PHE A 341 -7.88 24.41 13.25
C PHE A 341 -9.31 24.32 13.79
N SER A 342 -10.24 25.18 13.35
CA SER A 342 -11.65 25.10 13.74
C SER A 342 -12.55 25.39 12.55
N TRP A 343 -13.54 24.53 12.37
CA TRP A 343 -14.54 24.60 11.31
C TRP A 343 -15.91 24.80 11.93
N ALA A 344 -16.74 25.65 11.35
CA ALA A 344 -18.12 25.83 11.80
C ALA A 344 -19.08 25.97 10.61
N GLY A 345 -20.24 25.33 10.74
CA GLY A 345 -21.27 25.30 9.72
C GLY A 345 -20.77 24.73 8.40
N VAL A 346 -20.17 23.53 8.43
CA VAL A 346 -19.82 22.79 7.21
C VAL A 346 -21.03 21.98 6.75
N GLU A 347 -21.45 22.20 5.51
CA GLU A 347 -22.53 21.46 4.85
C GLU A 347 -22.09 21.03 3.46
N LEU A 348 -22.27 19.74 3.16
CA LEU A 348 -21.97 19.14 1.88
C LEU A 348 -23.27 19.02 1.07
N HIS A 349 -23.31 19.65 -0.09
CA HIS A 349 -24.50 19.75 -0.96
C HIS A 349 -24.49 18.72 -2.08
N ALA A 350 -23.29 18.32 -2.53
CA ALA A 350 -23.11 17.35 -3.61
C ALA A 350 -21.81 16.55 -3.41
N THR A 351 -21.76 15.35 -3.99
CA THR A 351 -20.60 14.44 -3.93
C THR A 351 -20.02 14.16 -5.33
N GLY A 352 -18.80 13.61 -5.36
CA GLY A 352 -18.16 13.16 -6.62
C GLY A 352 -17.55 14.27 -7.48
N ALA A 353 -17.44 15.49 -6.97
CA ALA A 353 -16.73 16.57 -7.64
C ALA A 353 -15.22 16.27 -7.69
N SER A 354 -14.61 16.38 -8.88
CA SER A 354 -13.15 16.30 -9.08
C SER A 354 -12.52 17.67 -9.38
N ALA A 355 -13.35 18.71 -9.52
CA ALA A 355 -12.93 20.09 -9.72
C ALA A 355 -13.89 21.03 -8.99
N LEU A 356 -13.35 22.12 -8.45
CA LEU A 356 -14.09 23.13 -7.71
C LEU A 356 -13.84 24.54 -8.25
N ARG A 357 -14.89 25.35 -8.28
CA ARG A 357 -14.85 26.81 -8.25
C ARG A 357 -15.06 27.24 -6.80
N VAL A 358 -14.10 27.95 -6.24
CA VAL A 358 -14.06 28.29 -4.82
C VAL A 358 -14.18 29.79 -4.66
N ARG A 359 -14.97 30.24 -3.69
CA ARG A 359 -14.97 31.61 -3.18
C ARG A 359 -14.56 31.59 -1.73
N VAL A 360 -13.52 32.34 -1.39
CA VAL A 360 -13.08 32.60 -0.01
C VAL A 360 -13.24 34.08 0.27
N SER A 361 -13.84 34.43 1.41
CA SER A 361 -13.94 35.82 1.87
C SER A 361 -13.50 35.97 3.31
N SER A 362 -12.83 37.08 3.61
CA SER A 362 -12.36 37.38 4.97
C SER A 362 -13.51 37.88 5.82
N THR A 363 -13.62 37.37 7.05
CA THR A 363 -14.53 37.89 8.08
C THR A 363 -13.81 38.67 9.17
N GLY A 364 -12.49 38.86 9.03
CA GLY A 364 -11.60 39.45 10.03
C GLY A 364 -11.15 38.44 11.10
N HIS A 365 -10.17 38.79 11.93
CA HIS A 365 -9.70 37.96 13.07
C HIS A 365 -9.22 36.53 12.71
N ASP A 366 -8.43 36.38 11.65
CA ASP A 366 -7.92 35.07 11.18
C ASP A 366 -9.04 34.07 10.87
N GLN A 367 -10.19 34.57 10.43
CA GLN A 367 -11.34 33.79 10.01
C GLN A 367 -11.73 34.09 8.57
N VAL A 368 -12.15 33.03 7.88
CA VAL A 368 -12.65 33.10 6.50
C VAL A 368 -13.94 32.30 6.38
N THR A 369 -14.74 32.63 5.37
CA THR A 369 -15.80 31.75 4.88
C THR A 369 -15.34 31.11 3.57
N LEU A 370 -15.85 29.92 3.27
CA LEU A 370 -15.56 29.22 2.02
C LEU A 370 -16.84 28.65 1.43
N ASP A 371 -17.10 28.95 0.16
CA ASP A 371 -18.09 28.25 -0.65
C ASP A 371 -17.37 27.61 -1.83
N ALA A 372 -17.77 26.40 -2.19
CA ALA A 372 -17.29 25.75 -3.40
C ALA A 372 -18.44 25.16 -4.21
N ALA A 373 -18.31 25.28 -5.53
CA ALA A 373 -19.21 24.76 -6.53
C ALA A 373 -18.44 23.90 -7.55
N ASP A 374 -19.11 23.04 -8.29
CA ASP A 374 -18.48 22.23 -9.35
C ASP A 374 -18.13 23.06 -10.60
N GLY A 375 -17.62 22.40 -11.64
CA GLY A 375 -17.30 23.05 -12.92
C GLY A 375 -18.51 23.65 -13.66
N ALA A 376 -19.74 23.25 -13.32
CA ALA A 376 -20.98 23.82 -13.83
C ALA A 376 -21.50 24.97 -12.94
N GLY A 377 -20.86 25.22 -11.79
CA GLY A 377 -21.27 26.22 -10.81
C GLY A 377 -22.40 25.76 -9.88
N GLN A 378 -22.65 24.45 -9.78
CA GLN A 378 -23.59 23.90 -8.79
C GLN A 378 -22.91 23.77 -7.42
N PRO A 379 -23.57 24.16 -6.32
CA PRO A 379 -22.98 24.09 -4.97
C PRO A 379 -22.50 22.67 -4.60
N VAL A 380 -21.32 22.58 -3.99
CA VAL A 380 -20.72 21.33 -3.52
C VAL A 380 -20.54 21.35 -2.01
N ILE A 381 -19.94 22.40 -1.46
CA ILE A 381 -19.70 22.53 -0.02
C ILE A 381 -19.75 24.00 0.40
N SER A 382 -20.29 24.25 1.59
CA SER A 382 -20.24 25.55 2.26
C SER A 382 -19.60 25.39 3.63
N VAL A 383 -18.78 26.37 4.01
CA VAL A 383 -18.11 26.49 5.31
C VAL A 383 -18.42 27.88 5.85
N GLY A 384 -19.29 27.94 6.84
CA GLY A 384 -19.76 29.19 7.42
C GLY A 384 -18.64 29.97 8.12
N THR A 385 -17.72 29.31 8.81
CA THR A 385 -16.52 29.93 9.38
C THR A 385 -15.39 28.93 9.47
N LEU A 386 -14.21 29.33 9.03
CA LEU A 386 -12.96 28.61 9.18
C LEU A 386 -11.97 29.49 9.94
N SER A 387 -11.65 29.08 11.17
CA SER A 387 -10.66 29.76 12.00
C SER A 387 -9.27 29.20 11.74
N LEU A 388 -8.33 30.12 11.55
CA LEU A 388 -6.97 29.85 11.18
C LEU A 388 -6.05 30.08 12.38
N ARG A 389 -4.99 29.30 12.46
CA ARG A 389 -3.93 29.49 13.44
C ARG A 389 -2.59 29.52 12.72
N GLU A 390 -1.78 30.49 13.07
CA GLU A 390 -0.40 30.55 12.58
C GLU A 390 0.36 29.29 12.98
N LEU A 391 1.08 28.71 12.02
CA LEU A 391 2.08 27.69 12.26
C LEU A 391 3.26 28.36 12.97
N SER A 392 3.15 28.54 14.28
CA SER A 392 4.30 28.84 15.11
C SER A 392 5.24 27.65 15.03
N ALA A 393 6.53 27.84 14.67
CA ALA A 393 7.53 26.76 14.60
C ALA A 393 7.39 25.82 15.82
N PRO A 394 6.80 24.61 15.68
CA PRO A 394 6.39 23.88 16.85
C PRO A 394 7.47 22.91 17.29
N SER A 395 7.61 22.86 18.61
CA SER A 395 7.97 21.70 19.40
C SER A 395 7.28 20.41 18.94
N LEU A 396 7.74 19.82 17.84
CA LEU A 396 7.50 18.41 17.46
C LEU A 396 8.14 17.44 18.47
N ALA A 397 8.86 17.95 19.48
CA ALA A 397 9.55 17.20 20.52
C ALA A 397 8.64 16.58 21.60
N ARG A 398 7.35 16.36 21.34
CA ARG A 398 6.46 15.71 22.29
C ARG A 398 5.63 14.58 21.66
N VAL A 399 6.30 13.66 20.96
CA VAL A 399 5.68 12.38 20.55
C VAL A 399 6.55 11.16 20.89
N ASP A 400 7.81 11.31 21.30
CA ASP A 400 8.69 10.17 21.64
C ASP A 400 8.69 9.75 23.12
N SER A 401 7.66 10.06 23.90
CA SER A 401 7.59 9.59 25.29
C SER A 401 6.15 9.47 25.78
N LEU A 402 5.59 8.26 25.64
CA LEU A 402 4.87 7.54 26.70
C LEU A 402 4.68 6.08 26.32
#